data_AF-A0A2W5Q9I0-F1
#
_entry.id   AF-A0A2W5Q9I0-F1
#
_cell.length_a   1.000
_cell.length_b   1.000
_cell.length_c   1.000
_cell.angle_alpha   90.00
_cell.angle_beta   90.00
_cell.angle_gamma   90.00
#
_symmetry.space_group_name_H-M   'P 1'
#
loop_
_entity.id
_entity.type
_entity.pdbx_description
1 polymer ?
#
loop_
_entity_poly.entity_id
_entity_poly.type
_entity_poly.pdbx_seq_one_letter_code
_entity_poly.pdbx_strand_id
1 'polypeptide(L)'
;MRALLQSAADAHDPDPAETAEWRDAFLALVQSQGPARARQMLDELARLARRERIGWQPELATPYVNTIAVDEQPAFPGDLAIEERLASLMRWNALAMVVRAN
;
A
#
# COMPACT_ATOMS: atom_id res chain seq x y z
N MET A 1 3.80 17.94 -0.21
CA MET A 1 3.41 16.70 0.50
C MET A 1 2.48 16.90 1.69
N ARG A 2 2.05 18.13 2.04
CA ARG A 2 1.23 18.42 3.24
C ARG A 2 -0.30 18.32 3.01
N ALA A 3 -0.74 18.03 1.79
CA ALA A 3 -2.13 18.23 1.36
C ALA A 3 -2.96 16.95 1.13
N LEU A 4 -2.42 15.76 1.44
CA LEU A 4 -3.12 14.48 1.15
C LEU A 4 -3.68 13.76 2.39
N LEU A 5 -3.57 14.34 3.59
CA LEU A 5 -4.10 13.74 4.82
C LEU A 5 -5.39 14.39 5.34
N GLN A 6 -5.92 15.42 4.68
CA GLN A 6 -7.20 15.99 5.06
C GLN A 6 -8.32 15.09 4.52
N SER A 7 -8.58 13.97 5.19
CA SER A 7 -9.80 13.20 4.96
C SER A 7 -10.98 13.94 5.60
N ALA A 8 -12.20 13.64 5.16
CA ALA A 8 -13.44 14.21 5.71
C ALA A 8 -13.62 14.00 7.23
N ALA A 9 -12.77 13.19 7.88
CA ALA A 9 -12.75 12.99 9.33
C ALA A 9 -12.34 14.25 10.12
N ASP A 10 -11.52 15.13 9.55
CA ASP A 10 -11.06 16.34 10.27
C ASP A 10 -12.18 17.36 10.51
N ALA A 11 -13.31 17.28 9.78
CA ALA A 11 -14.43 18.20 9.95
C ALA A 11 -15.24 17.96 11.24
N HIS A 12 -14.99 16.85 11.95
CA HIS A 12 -15.66 16.49 13.21
C HIS A 12 -14.66 16.07 14.31
N ASP A 13 -13.38 16.46 14.18
CA ASP A 13 -12.39 16.19 15.22
C ASP A 13 -12.66 17.07 16.46
N PRO A 14 -12.96 16.47 17.64
CA PRO A 14 -13.23 17.24 18.86
C PRO A 14 -11.99 17.94 19.44
N ASP A 15 -10.77 17.46 19.12
CA ASP A 15 -9.52 18.09 19.55
C ASP A 15 -8.44 18.01 18.45
N PRO A 16 -8.46 18.96 17.49
CA PRO A 16 -7.51 18.97 16.39
C PRO A 16 -6.06 19.27 16.83
N ALA A 17 -5.86 19.87 18.02
CA ALA A 17 -4.54 20.15 18.54
C ALA A 17 -3.87 18.86 19.04
N GLU A 18 -4.59 18.07 19.85
CA GLU A 18 -4.12 16.74 20.26
C GLU A 18 -3.83 15.86 19.03
N THR A 19 -4.76 15.80 18.07
CA THR A 19 -4.55 15.02 16.84
C THR A 19 -3.31 15.48 16.06
N ALA A 20 -3.03 16.79 16.00
CA ALA A 20 -1.82 17.31 15.37
C ALA A 20 -0.55 16.87 16.11
N GLU A 21 -0.55 16.92 17.45
CA GLU A 21 0.59 16.48 18.26
C GLU A 21 0.91 15.00 18.05
N TRP A 22 -0.10 14.13 18.02
CA TRP A 22 0.10 12.70 17.73
C TRP A 22 0.64 12.46 16.31
N ARG A 23 0.15 13.21 15.31
CA ARG A 23 0.66 13.13 13.92
C ARG A 23 2.12 13.57 13.87
N ASP A 24 2.47 14.67 14.50
CA ASP A 24 3.83 15.20 14.53
C ASP A 24 4.78 14.24 15.28
N ALA A 25 4.35 13.66 16.40
CA ALA A 25 5.11 12.65 17.13
C ALA A 25 5.38 11.40 16.26
N PHE A 26 4.39 10.93 15.51
CA PHE A 26 4.56 9.80 14.59
C PHE A 26 5.52 10.13 13.45
N LEU A 27 5.41 11.32 12.85
CA LEU A 27 6.32 11.76 11.79
C LEU A 27 7.76 11.92 12.31
N ALA A 28 7.94 12.42 13.53
CA ALA A 28 9.24 12.52 14.18
C ALA A 28 9.84 11.13 14.45
N LEU A 29 9.03 10.14 14.85
CA LEU A 29 9.45 8.75 15.01
C LEU A 29 9.93 8.15 13.67
N VAL A 30 9.17 8.37 12.59
CA VAL A 30 9.54 7.91 11.23
C VAL A 30 10.87 8.51 10.80
N GLN A 31 11.06 9.83 11.01
CA GLN A 31 12.29 10.51 10.62
C GLN A 31 13.51 10.08 11.46
N SER A 32 13.33 9.87 12.76
CA SER A 32 14.45 9.56 13.68
C SER A 32 14.83 8.07 13.73
N GLN A 33 13.85 7.16 13.61
CA GLN A 33 14.05 5.72 13.81
C GLN A 33 13.65 4.87 12.59
N GLY A 34 13.14 5.51 11.54
CA GLY A 34 12.82 4.85 10.27
C GLY A 34 11.49 4.09 10.25
N PRO A 35 11.10 3.59 9.06
CA PRO A 35 9.78 2.99 8.82
C PRO A 35 9.57 1.66 9.56
N ALA A 36 10.63 0.88 9.79
CA ALA A 36 10.51 -0.39 10.50
C ALA A 36 10.03 -0.19 11.95
N ARG A 37 10.58 0.81 12.64
CA ARG A 37 10.17 1.15 14.00
C ARG A 37 8.77 1.75 14.05
N ALA A 38 8.43 2.60 13.08
CA ALA A 38 7.09 3.17 12.97
C ALA A 38 6.01 2.08 12.80
N ARG A 39 6.26 1.08 11.94
CA ARG A 39 5.37 -0.10 11.81
C ARG A 39 5.20 -0.84 13.13
N GLN A 40 6.31 -1.11 13.84
CA GLN A 40 6.25 -1.76 15.14
C GLN A 40 5.37 -0.98 16.14
N MET A 41 5.48 0.35 16.17
CA MET A 41 4.66 1.18 17.06
C MET A 41 3.17 1.09 16.71
N LEU A 42 2.81 1.13 15.42
CA LEU A 42 1.43 0.95 14.98
C LEU A 42 0.89 -0.44 15.36
N ASP A 43 1.71 -1.49 15.25
CA ASP A 43 1.32 -2.84 15.67
C ASP A 43 1.06 -2.93 17.18
N GLU A 44 1.84 -2.23 18.01
CA GLU A 44 1.60 -2.14 19.46
C GLU A 44 0.30 -1.40 19.75
N LEU A 45 0.08 -0.23 19.15
CA LEU A 45 -1.17 0.53 19.32
C LEU A 45 -2.39 -0.27 18.89
N ALA A 46 -2.28 -1.02 17.78
CA ALA A 46 -3.32 -1.93 17.32
C ALA A 46 -3.62 -3.04 18.34
N ARG A 47 -2.58 -3.61 18.98
CA ARG A 47 -2.73 -4.61 20.05
C ARG A 47 -3.37 -4.01 21.29
N LEU A 48 -2.97 -2.80 21.69
CA LEU A 48 -3.58 -2.07 22.80
C LEU A 48 -5.07 -1.82 22.54
N ALA A 49 -5.43 -1.28 21.38
CA ALA A 49 -6.82 -1.00 21.03
C ALA A 49 -7.70 -2.27 21.05
N ARG A 50 -7.18 -3.41 20.57
CA ARG A 50 -7.88 -4.70 20.67
C ARG A 50 -8.06 -5.15 22.11
N ARG A 51 -7.03 -5.02 22.95
CA ARG A 51 -7.09 -5.43 24.37
C ARG A 51 -8.10 -4.58 25.15
N GLU A 52 -8.10 -3.28 24.92
CA GLU A 52 -9.02 -2.33 25.56
C GLU A 52 -10.42 -2.32 24.90
N ARG A 53 -10.66 -3.18 23.90
CA ARG A 53 -11.94 -3.31 23.18
C ARG A 53 -12.46 -1.99 22.61
N ILE A 54 -11.56 -1.16 22.08
CA ILE A 54 -11.87 0.18 21.50
C ILE A 54 -12.72 0.08 20.22
N GLY A 55 -13.02 -1.13 19.73
CA GLY A 55 -13.86 -1.33 18.55
C GLY A 55 -13.20 -0.89 17.23
N TRP A 56 -11.91 -0.55 17.27
CA TRP A 56 -11.16 -0.11 16.10
C TRP A 56 -10.96 -1.26 15.11
N GLN A 57 -11.51 -1.10 13.91
CA GLN A 57 -11.32 -1.98 12.77
C GLN A 57 -10.73 -1.13 11.64
N PRO A 58 -9.44 -1.28 11.29
CA PRO A 58 -8.90 -0.56 10.16
C PRO A 58 -9.64 -1.02 8.90
N GLU A 59 -9.90 -0.09 7.98
CA GLU A 59 -10.29 -0.47 6.63
C GLU A 59 -9.19 -1.38 6.07
N LEU A 60 -9.56 -2.60 5.67
CA LEU A 60 -8.64 -3.56 5.03
C LEU A 60 -8.33 -3.15 3.57
N ALA A 61 -8.18 -1.86 3.33
CA ALA A 61 -7.84 -1.31 2.04
C ALA A 61 -6.32 -1.09 2.01
N THR A 62 -5.61 -1.99 1.36
CA THR A 62 -4.31 -1.58 0.79
C THR A 62 -4.60 -0.50 -0.26
N PRO A 63 -3.75 0.54 -0.40
CA PRO A 63 -3.95 1.52 -1.44
C PRO A 63 -4.02 0.82 -2.80
N TYR A 64 -4.87 1.31 -3.72
CA TYR A 64 -5.03 0.74 -5.06
C TYR A 64 -3.84 1.08 -5.95
N VAL A 65 -2.66 0.59 -5.55
CA VAL A 65 -1.35 0.76 -6.17
C VAL A 65 -0.56 -0.54 -6.00
N ASN A 66 0.49 -0.74 -6.80
CA ASN A 66 1.36 -1.90 -6.65
C ASN A 66 2.05 -1.89 -5.29
N THR A 67 2.13 -3.07 -4.66
CA THR A 67 2.79 -3.23 -3.35
C THR A 67 4.29 -3.00 -3.40
N ILE A 68 4.94 -3.23 -4.55
CA ILE A 68 6.37 -2.99 -4.79
C ILE A 68 6.51 -1.70 -5.59
N ALA A 69 7.23 -0.72 -5.03
CA ALA A 69 7.49 0.54 -5.70
C ALA A 69 8.52 0.38 -6.84
N VAL A 70 8.55 1.34 -7.78
CA VAL A 70 9.43 1.28 -8.96
C VAL A 70 10.92 1.27 -8.57
N ASP A 71 11.29 1.99 -7.51
CA ASP A 71 12.65 2.05 -6.96
C ASP A 71 13.06 0.79 -6.19
N GLU A 72 12.08 0.03 -5.69
CA GLU A 72 12.28 -1.29 -5.06
C GLU A 72 12.15 -2.44 -6.06
N GLN A 73 11.76 -2.15 -7.31
CA GLN A 73 11.55 -3.16 -8.33
C GLN A 73 12.92 -3.67 -8.83
N PRO A 74 13.20 -4.98 -8.74
CA PRO A 74 14.45 -5.52 -9.27
C PRO A 74 14.47 -5.45 -10.80
N ALA A 75 15.68 -5.40 -11.36
CA ALA A 75 15.86 -5.52 -12.80
C ALA A 75 15.28 -6.84 -13.31
N PHE A 76 14.54 -6.78 -14.43
CA PHE A 76 14.01 -7.98 -15.05
C PHE A 76 15.15 -8.85 -15.60
N PRO A 77 15.21 -10.16 -15.28
CA PRO A 77 16.37 -10.98 -15.62
C PRO A 77 16.43 -11.43 -17.10
N GLY A 78 15.32 -11.31 -17.84
CA GLY A 78 15.18 -11.80 -19.21
C GLY A 78 15.29 -10.71 -20.29
N ASP A 79 15.07 -11.13 -21.54
CA ASP A 79 14.94 -10.24 -22.69
C ASP A 79 13.47 -10.02 -23.02
N LEU A 80 12.97 -8.83 -22.70
CA LEU A 80 11.57 -8.46 -22.89
C LEU A 80 11.13 -8.54 -24.36
N ALA A 81 12.01 -8.25 -25.32
CA ALA A 81 11.66 -8.28 -26.74
C ALA A 81 11.46 -9.72 -27.24
N ILE A 82 12.30 -10.65 -26.77
CA ILE A 82 12.15 -12.08 -27.08
C ILE A 82 10.88 -12.62 -26.41
N GLU A 83 10.65 -12.32 -25.14
CA GLU A 83 9.48 -12.79 -24.40
C GLU A 83 8.17 -12.24 -24.98
N GLU A 84 8.14 -10.97 -25.39
CA GLU A 84 6.96 -10.38 -26.02
C GLU A 84 6.60 -11.05 -27.35
N ARG A 85 7.61 -11.36 -28.17
CA ARG A 85 7.43 -12.10 -29.42
C ARG A 85 6.87 -13.49 -29.17
N LEU A 86 7.43 -14.22 -28.20
CA LEU A 86 6.97 -15.56 -27.84
C LEU A 86 5.52 -15.53 -27.30
N ALA A 87 5.23 -14.60 -26.39
CA ALA A 87 3.90 -14.44 -25.82
C ALA A 87 2.86 -14.10 -26.89
N SER A 88 3.23 -13.31 -27.90
CA SER A 88 2.35 -12.97 -29.02
C SER A 88 2.03 -14.17 -29.91
N LEU A 89 3.03 -15.00 -30.22
CA LEU A 89 2.81 -16.26 -30.95
C LEU A 89 1.91 -17.22 -30.17
N MET A 90 2.13 -17.35 -28.86
CA MET A 90 1.31 -18.19 -27.99
C MET A 90 -0.14 -17.73 -27.95
N ARG A 91 -0.39 -16.42 -27.79
CA ARG A 91 -1.74 -15.84 -27.80
C ARG A 91 -2.44 -16.08 -29.13
N TRP A 92 -1.73 -15.91 -30.25
CA TRP A 92 -2.30 -16.14 -31.57
C TRP A 92 -2.65 -17.61 -31.80
N ASN A 93 -1.75 -18.53 -31.45
CA ASN A 93 -2.01 -19.97 -31.53
C ASN A 93 -3.21 -20.38 -30.66
N ALA A 94 -3.31 -19.84 -29.44
CA ALA A 94 -4.45 -20.08 -28.56
C ALA A 94 -5.77 -19.62 -29.20
N LEU A 95 -5.81 -18.40 -29.74
CA LEU A 95 -6.97 -17.87 -30.45
C LEU A 95 -7.34 -18.76 -31.65
N ALA A 96 -6.37 -19.13 -32.49
CA ALA A 96 -6.59 -19.96 -33.66
C ALA A 96 -7.14 -21.36 -33.33
N MET A 97 -6.70 -21.96 -32.22
CA MET A 97 -7.25 -23.23 -31.75
C MET A 97 -8.72 -23.12 -31.34
N VAL A 98 -9.08 -22.05 -30.63
CA VAL A 98 -10.48 -21.82 -30.20
C VAL A 98 -11.37 -21.53 -31.40
N VAL A 99 -10.93 -20.66 -32.31
CA VAL A 99 -11.70 -20.32 -33.53
C VAL A 99 -11.91 -21.55 -34.41
N ARG A 100 -10.90 -22.41 -34.58
CA ARG A 100 -11.04 -23.64 -35.39
C ARG A 100 -12.02 -24.66 -34.80
N ALA A 101 -12.20 -24.65 -33.48
CA ALA A 101 -13.08 -25.57 -32.77
C ALA A 101 -14.54 -25.06 -32.65
N ASN A 102 -14.79 -23.83 -33.06
CA ASN A 102 -16.12 -23.20 -33.12
C ASN A 102 -16.68 -23.31 -34.53
#